data_AF-A0A944ZJJ4-F1
#
_entry.id   AF-A0A944ZJJ4-F1
#
_cell.length_a   1.000
_cell.length_b   1.000
_cell.length_c   1.000
_cell.angle_alpha   90.00
_cell.angle_beta   90.00
_cell.angle_gamma   90.00
#
_symmetry.space_group_name_H-M   'P 1'
#
loop_
_entity.id
_entity.type
_entity.pdbx_description
1 polymer ?
#
loop_
_entity_poly.entity_id
_entity_poly.type
_entity_poly.pdbx_seq_one_letter_code
_entity_poly.pdbx_strand_id
1 'polypeptide(L)'
;MTSLRISLGKTIIIAVALSGISLARGAELHTAIDHLVEESADGMFAAQANDYEFLRRLFLDLTGEIPASVDVNKFAADTTANKRTIMIDRLLRDDRYARRMSELFNVMLMERRGTDPAWNRFLVDSFKSNRHWDSMVETIIEPDLTNESEQGAGYFLTKRLEKYGQNPTDHPGLASDIGRLFMGVDLACAQCHDHLFVDDYSQSDFQGLFAFVSNTFIRSDTEFPAIGQKVMKIPLEFQSVFEEEMFTTGPRIPGGTELEVPEYDKDNEFAIAPDPKSKAPGVPVFNPLHYLSTTLPTAKNAQFQTNLVNRLWASMMGRGLVWPLDLHHSDNPASHPELLSLLASEFVKHDFDIKWFIRELALTKTYQRSSILQTPTSTVQKAEAEYRVFREKALSPEQLMWSILKATAAKTRYPIELDDEQKLENTLPTTIDQVQEQFIASFANPPREPEVEFAPSVRGSLFLLNSELVQSWVNVGGNNSTEQVLRISDN
;
A
#
# COMPACT_ATOMS: atom_id res chain seq x y z
N MET A 1 12.11 15.56 -57.59
CA MET A 1 12.80 15.83 -56.32
C MET A 1 11.84 15.47 -55.20
N THR A 2 11.85 14.20 -54.83
CA THR A 2 10.97 13.55 -53.88
C THR A 2 11.81 13.27 -52.63
N SER A 3 11.53 13.94 -51.51
CA SER A 3 12.15 13.58 -50.23
C SER A 3 11.16 12.76 -49.41
N LEU A 4 11.29 11.44 -49.49
CA LEU A 4 10.76 10.51 -48.50
C LEU A 4 11.41 10.87 -47.16
N ARG A 5 10.62 11.37 -46.20
CA ARG A 5 10.98 11.28 -44.78
C ARG A 5 10.31 10.03 -44.23
N ILE A 6 11.06 8.93 -44.31
CA ILE A 6 10.77 7.73 -43.53
C ILE A 6 11.08 8.10 -42.08
N SER A 7 10.04 8.34 -41.28
CA SER A 7 10.17 8.35 -39.82
C SER A 7 10.39 6.89 -39.39
N LEU A 8 11.66 6.50 -39.30
CA LEU A 8 12.05 5.30 -38.58
C LEU A 8 11.81 5.60 -37.10
N GLY A 9 10.61 5.24 -36.62
CA GLY A 9 10.35 5.12 -35.19
C GLY A 9 11.43 4.25 -34.58
N LYS A 10 12.32 4.86 -33.82
CA LYS A 10 13.25 4.15 -32.97
C LYS A 10 12.42 3.64 -31.79
N THR A 11 11.78 2.49 -31.99
CA THR A 11 11.34 1.62 -30.90
C THR A 11 12.60 1.13 -30.19
N ILE A 12 13.18 1.97 -29.32
CA ILE A 12 14.11 1.48 -28.32
C ILE A 12 13.22 0.89 -27.23
N ILE A 13 12.84 -0.37 -27.40
CA ILE A 13 12.45 -1.20 -26.27
C ILE A 13 13.71 -1.33 -25.43
N ILE A 14 13.92 -0.42 -24.48
CA ILE A 14 14.67 -0.78 -23.29
C ILE A 14 13.69 -1.58 -22.46
N ALA A 15 13.57 -2.86 -22.81
CA ALA A 15 13.42 -3.83 -21.76
C ALA A 15 14.58 -3.51 -20.81
N VAL A 16 14.28 -3.01 -19.61
CA VAL A 16 15.18 -3.22 -18.50
C VAL A 16 15.22 -4.74 -18.39
N ALA A 17 16.14 -5.34 -19.14
CA ALA A 17 16.57 -6.69 -18.88
C ALA A 17 17.08 -6.57 -17.45
N LEU A 18 16.25 -6.99 -16.50
CA LEU A 18 16.68 -7.40 -15.18
C LEU A 18 17.68 -8.54 -15.45
N SER A 19 18.92 -8.20 -15.81
CA SER A 19 20.07 -9.03 -15.53
C SER A 19 20.15 -9.03 -14.01
N GLY A 20 19.28 -9.84 -13.40
CA GLY A 20 18.93 -9.74 -12.00
C GLY A 20 20.18 -9.94 -11.18
N ILE A 21 20.62 -8.87 -10.51
CA ILE A 21 21.63 -8.99 -9.47
C ILE A 21 21.00 -9.93 -8.45
N SER A 22 21.57 -11.12 -8.38
CA SER A 22 21.09 -12.20 -7.53
C SER A 22 22.08 -12.37 -6.40
N LEU A 23 21.57 -12.68 -5.21
CA LEU A 23 22.45 -13.00 -4.09
C LEU A 23 23.38 -14.16 -4.46
N ALA A 24 24.65 -14.04 -4.05
CA ALA A 24 25.54 -15.18 -4.05
C ALA A 24 24.95 -16.28 -3.15
N ARG A 25 25.17 -17.54 -3.51
CA ARG A 25 24.58 -18.68 -2.79
C ARG A 25 24.95 -18.65 -1.30
N GLY A 26 23.95 -18.52 -0.43
CA GLY A 26 24.11 -18.45 1.03
C GLY A 26 24.35 -17.04 1.60
N ALA A 27 24.32 -15.99 0.77
CA ALA A 27 24.30 -14.62 1.25
C ALA A 27 22.89 -14.24 1.73
N GLU A 28 22.81 -13.55 2.85
CA GLU A 28 21.56 -13.01 3.39
C GLU A 28 21.22 -11.68 2.71
N LEU A 29 19.94 -11.45 2.39
CA LEU A 29 19.50 -10.26 1.66
C LEU A 29 19.88 -8.97 2.40
N HIS A 30 19.63 -8.90 3.71
CA HIS A 30 19.92 -7.70 4.49
C HIS A 30 21.40 -7.27 4.45
N THR A 31 22.33 -8.21 4.30
CA THR A 31 23.77 -7.89 4.18
C THR A 31 24.09 -7.28 2.81
N ALA A 32 23.48 -7.79 1.74
CA ALA A 32 23.66 -7.25 0.40
C ALA A 32 22.99 -5.87 0.24
N ILE A 33 21.84 -5.65 0.89
CA ILE A 33 21.21 -4.33 0.97
C ILE A 33 22.17 -3.32 1.57
N ASP A 34 22.75 -3.63 2.74
CA ASP A 34 23.66 -2.71 3.42
C ASP A 34 24.90 -2.41 2.57
N HIS A 35 25.44 -3.41 1.85
CA HIS A 35 26.55 -3.18 0.95
C HIS A 35 26.20 -2.17 -0.15
N LEU A 36 25.07 -2.35 -0.84
CA LEU A 36 24.66 -1.46 -1.93
C LEU A 36 24.31 -0.04 -1.46
N VAL A 37 23.78 0.10 -0.24
CA VAL A 37 23.55 1.42 0.38
C VAL A 37 24.88 2.07 0.81
N GLU A 38 25.84 1.29 1.31
CA GLU A 38 27.13 1.81 1.76
C GLU A 38 28.05 2.19 0.59
N GLU A 39 27.98 1.47 -0.53
CA GLU A 39 28.77 1.73 -1.75
C GLU A 39 28.27 2.95 -2.54
N SER A 40 26.98 3.30 -2.44
CA SER A 40 26.38 4.40 -3.21
C SER A 40 26.64 5.79 -2.63
N ALA A 41 27.20 5.91 -1.42
CA ALA A 41 27.28 7.18 -0.71
C ALA A 41 28.69 7.51 -0.20
N ASP A 42 29.16 8.71 -0.53
CA ASP A 42 30.49 9.22 -0.14
C ASP A 42 30.54 9.85 1.27
N GLY A 43 29.40 9.90 1.97
CA GLY A 43 29.24 10.62 3.23
C GLY A 43 29.31 9.75 4.48
N MET A 44 29.48 10.40 5.64
CA MET A 44 29.38 9.69 6.91
C MET A 44 27.97 9.12 7.11
N PHE A 45 27.95 7.89 7.60
CA PHE A 45 26.75 7.21 8.03
C PHE A 45 26.50 7.46 9.52
N ALA A 46 25.23 7.53 9.90
CA ALA A 46 24.83 7.56 11.30
C ALA A 46 25.23 6.26 11.99
N ALA A 47 25.55 6.36 13.28
CA ALA A 47 25.82 5.20 14.11
C ALA A 47 24.59 4.29 14.19
N GLN A 48 24.79 3.06 14.62
CA GLN A 48 23.69 2.17 14.94
C GLN A 48 22.82 2.78 16.05
N ALA A 49 21.50 2.78 15.86
CA ALA A 49 20.53 3.25 16.82
C ALA A 49 20.71 2.52 18.16
N ASN A 50 20.50 3.24 19.27
CA ASN A 50 20.47 2.60 20.59
C ASN A 50 19.25 1.68 20.73
N ASP A 51 19.19 0.91 21.83
CA ASP A 51 18.12 -0.05 22.04
C ASP A 51 16.72 0.58 22.16
N TYR A 52 16.61 1.77 22.72
CA TYR A 52 15.33 2.46 22.88
C TYR A 52 14.79 2.96 21.52
N GLU A 53 15.66 3.54 20.72
CA GLU A 53 15.35 4.01 19.37
C GLU A 53 14.95 2.83 18.47
N PHE A 54 15.77 1.77 18.44
CA PHE A 54 15.49 0.56 17.66
C PHE A 54 14.18 -0.09 18.08
N LEU A 55 13.97 -0.31 19.40
CA LEU A 55 12.79 -1.00 19.88
C LEU A 55 11.50 -0.21 19.59
N ARG A 56 11.52 1.12 19.81
CA ARG A 56 10.37 1.98 19.51
C ARG A 56 10.01 1.91 18.03
N ARG A 57 11.01 2.07 17.14
CA ARG A 57 10.82 2.02 15.69
C ARG A 57 10.22 0.68 15.26
N LEU A 58 10.81 -0.41 15.73
CA LEU A 58 10.39 -1.77 15.38
C LEU A 58 8.95 -2.07 15.83
N PHE A 59 8.57 -1.64 17.03
CA PHE A 59 7.21 -1.81 17.55
C PHE A 59 6.17 -1.01 16.75
N LEU A 60 6.49 0.24 16.38
CA LEU A 60 5.61 1.07 15.56
C LEU A 60 5.41 0.46 14.17
N ASP A 61 6.50 0.00 13.54
CA ASP A 61 6.44 -0.56 12.19
C ASP A 61 5.75 -1.92 12.15
N LEU A 62 6.07 -2.81 13.09
CA LEU A 62 5.58 -4.19 13.08
C LEU A 62 4.28 -4.41 13.85
N THR A 63 3.93 -3.58 14.84
CA THR A 63 2.72 -3.79 15.67
C THR A 63 1.78 -2.59 15.73
N GLY A 64 2.21 -1.45 15.18
CA GLY A 64 1.41 -0.23 15.12
C GLY A 64 1.30 0.53 16.43
N GLU A 65 2.02 0.14 17.48
CA GLU A 65 1.94 0.79 18.79
C GLU A 65 3.32 0.84 19.44
N ILE A 66 3.52 1.74 20.39
CA ILE A 66 4.75 1.81 21.18
C ILE A 66 4.95 0.55 22.06
N PRO A 67 6.20 0.19 22.40
CA PRO A 67 6.47 -0.92 23.30
C PRO A 67 5.94 -0.64 24.71
N ALA A 68 5.55 -1.71 25.43
CA ALA A 68 5.28 -1.59 26.86
C ALA A 68 6.58 -1.35 27.64
N SER A 69 6.52 -0.63 28.76
CA SER A 69 7.69 -0.35 29.60
C SER A 69 8.44 -1.62 30.04
N VAL A 70 7.71 -2.70 30.30
CA VAL A 70 8.29 -4.01 30.62
C VAL A 70 9.10 -4.61 29.47
N ASP A 71 8.64 -4.46 28.22
CA ASP A 71 9.38 -4.93 27.05
C ASP A 71 10.65 -4.09 26.84
N VAL A 72 10.55 -2.77 27.04
CA VAL A 72 11.70 -1.85 26.97
C VAL A 72 12.78 -2.27 27.97
N ASN A 73 12.42 -2.44 29.25
CA ASN A 73 13.36 -2.78 30.30
C ASN A 73 14.01 -4.16 30.07
N LYS A 74 13.22 -5.16 29.67
CA LYS A 74 13.74 -6.50 29.34
C LYS A 74 14.72 -6.45 28.18
N PHE A 75 14.38 -5.73 27.11
CA PHE A 75 15.22 -5.64 25.92
C PHE A 75 16.53 -4.86 26.17
N ALA A 76 16.46 -3.79 26.96
CA ALA A 76 17.64 -3.01 27.34
C ALA A 76 18.59 -3.81 28.26
N ALA A 77 18.04 -4.66 29.14
CA ALA A 77 18.83 -5.52 30.03
C ALA A 77 19.41 -6.77 29.33
N ASP A 78 18.83 -7.18 28.20
CA ASP A 78 19.31 -8.33 27.42
C ASP A 78 20.64 -8.01 26.75
N THR A 79 21.65 -8.86 26.98
CA THR A 79 23.02 -8.73 26.44
C THR A 79 23.30 -9.76 25.34
N THR A 80 22.32 -10.56 24.95
CA THR A 80 22.46 -11.58 23.91
C THR A 80 22.78 -10.91 22.56
N ALA A 81 23.81 -11.42 21.86
CA ALA A 81 24.31 -10.82 20.62
C ALA A 81 23.23 -10.71 19.51
N ASN A 82 22.29 -11.66 19.45
CA ASN A 82 21.22 -11.70 18.46
C ASN A 82 19.85 -11.21 18.99
N LYS A 83 19.81 -10.45 20.10
CA LYS A 83 18.55 -9.98 20.70
C LYS A 83 17.64 -9.20 19.74
N ARG A 84 18.23 -8.46 18.79
CA ARG A 84 17.48 -7.71 17.76
C ARG A 84 16.75 -8.65 16.80
N THR A 85 17.44 -9.65 16.28
CA THR A 85 16.84 -10.70 15.43
C THR A 85 15.73 -11.44 16.18
N ILE A 86 15.97 -11.84 17.42
CA ILE A 86 14.94 -12.50 18.26
C ILE A 86 13.71 -11.59 18.44
N MET A 87 13.90 -10.30 18.67
CA MET A 87 12.80 -9.35 18.81
C MET A 87 12.03 -9.16 17.51
N ILE A 88 12.72 -9.01 16.37
CA ILE A 88 12.09 -8.93 15.04
C ILE A 88 11.23 -10.18 14.82
N ASP A 89 11.81 -11.36 15.00
CA ASP A 89 11.14 -12.65 14.81
C ASP A 89 9.96 -12.84 15.79
N ARG A 90 10.04 -12.29 17.00
CA ARG A 90 8.94 -12.29 17.97
C ARG A 90 7.78 -11.42 17.47
N LEU A 91 8.06 -10.19 17.03
CA LEU A 91 7.02 -9.24 16.62
C LEU A 91 6.34 -9.63 15.31
N LEU A 92 7.07 -10.25 14.37
CA LEU A 92 6.48 -10.79 13.13
C LEU A 92 5.50 -11.96 13.37
N ARG A 93 5.58 -12.62 14.53
CA ARG A 93 4.65 -13.68 14.96
C ARG A 93 3.55 -13.16 15.90
N ASP A 94 3.57 -11.88 16.25
CA ASP A 94 2.58 -11.27 17.13
C ASP A 94 1.26 -11.04 16.37
N ASP A 95 0.11 -11.31 16.99
CA ASP A 95 -1.20 -11.07 16.36
C ASP A 95 -1.41 -9.61 15.94
N ARG A 96 -0.73 -8.66 16.62
CA ARG A 96 -0.76 -7.25 16.28
C ARG A 96 -0.09 -6.95 14.94
N TYR A 97 0.81 -7.82 14.47
CA TYR A 97 1.41 -7.68 13.13
C TYR A 97 0.37 -7.73 12.04
N ALA A 98 -0.53 -8.73 12.09
CA ALA A 98 -1.56 -8.85 11.08
C ALA A 98 -2.48 -7.62 11.07
N ARG A 99 -2.90 -7.13 12.26
CA ARG A 99 -3.68 -5.89 12.36
C ARG A 99 -2.93 -4.71 11.72
N ARG A 100 -1.65 -4.51 12.09
CA ARG A 100 -0.85 -3.38 11.62
C ARG A 100 -0.66 -3.41 10.09
N MET A 101 -0.40 -4.58 9.53
CA MET A 101 -0.27 -4.74 8.08
C MET A 101 -1.60 -4.53 7.36
N SER A 102 -2.72 -5.01 7.93
CA SER A 102 -4.05 -4.71 7.38
C SER A 102 -4.36 -3.22 7.39
N GLU A 103 -4.03 -2.50 8.47
CA GLU A 103 -4.17 -1.04 8.51
C GLU A 103 -3.30 -0.38 7.43
N LEU A 104 -2.02 -0.76 7.32
CA LEU A 104 -1.10 -0.23 6.31
C LEU A 104 -1.64 -0.43 4.88
N PHE A 105 -2.01 -1.66 4.55
CA PHE A 105 -2.47 -2.03 3.21
C PHE A 105 -3.87 -1.49 2.92
N ASN A 106 -4.74 -1.37 3.92
CA ASN A 106 -6.02 -0.71 3.75
C ASN A 106 -5.83 0.76 3.35
N VAL A 107 -4.93 1.48 4.02
CA VAL A 107 -4.63 2.89 3.66
C VAL A 107 -4.02 2.97 2.27
N MET A 108 -3.03 2.12 1.97
CA MET A 108 -2.38 2.08 0.67
C MET A 108 -3.36 1.76 -0.47
N LEU A 109 -4.22 0.75 -0.30
CA LEU A 109 -5.08 0.24 -1.36
C LEU A 109 -6.42 0.97 -1.45
N MET A 110 -6.96 1.48 -0.35
CA MET A 110 -8.27 2.12 -0.34
C MET A 110 -8.20 3.64 -0.28
N GLU A 111 -7.06 4.25 0.04
CA GLU A 111 -6.90 5.72 0.15
C GLU A 111 -8.09 6.37 0.90
N ARG A 112 -8.50 5.76 2.02
CA ARG A 112 -9.63 6.21 2.86
C ARG A 112 -11.00 6.30 2.14
N ARG A 113 -11.22 5.61 1.02
CA ARG A 113 -12.47 5.66 0.22
C ARG A 113 -13.70 5.06 0.93
N GLY A 114 -13.53 4.35 2.05
CA GLY A 114 -14.61 3.82 2.86
C GLY A 114 -14.15 2.69 3.78
N THR A 115 -15.09 2.08 4.48
CA THR A 115 -14.88 0.91 5.32
C THR A 115 -15.82 -0.23 4.89
N ASP A 116 -15.32 -1.46 4.95
CA ASP A 116 -16.11 -2.67 4.74
C ASP A 116 -15.58 -3.78 5.66
N PRO A 117 -16.45 -4.41 6.49
CA PRO A 117 -16.01 -5.45 7.42
C PRO A 117 -15.44 -6.70 6.74
N ALA A 118 -15.92 -7.07 5.55
CA ALA A 118 -15.44 -8.23 4.83
C ALA A 118 -14.06 -7.97 4.20
N TRP A 119 -13.84 -6.77 3.65
CA TRP A 119 -12.53 -6.29 3.20
C TRP A 119 -11.49 -6.30 4.34
N ASN A 120 -11.86 -5.75 5.50
CA ASN A 120 -10.99 -5.73 6.66
C ASN A 120 -10.62 -7.15 7.12
N ARG A 121 -11.60 -8.07 7.10
CA ARG A 121 -11.37 -9.49 7.41
C ARG A 121 -10.42 -10.14 6.41
N PHE A 122 -10.66 -9.95 5.11
CA PHE A 122 -9.80 -10.44 4.04
C PHE A 122 -8.33 -10.02 4.24
N LEU A 123 -8.08 -8.73 4.52
CA LEU A 123 -6.72 -8.25 4.78
C LEU A 123 -6.12 -8.89 6.04
N VAL A 124 -6.86 -8.88 7.17
CA VAL A 124 -6.39 -9.47 8.44
C VAL A 124 -6.05 -10.94 8.28
N ASP A 125 -6.91 -11.72 7.65
CA ASP A 125 -6.71 -13.15 7.47
C ASP A 125 -5.57 -13.43 6.49
N SER A 126 -5.40 -12.59 5.46
CA SER A 126 -4.23 -12.65 4.56
C SER A 126 -2.91 -12.47 5.32
N PHE A 127 -2.78 -11.47 6.19
CA PHE A 127 -1.54 -11.26 6.94
C PHE A 127 -1.32 -12.27 8.08
N LYS A 128 -2.40 -12.77 8.70
CA LYS A 128 -2.33 -13.86 9.68
C LYS A 128 -1.79 -15.15 9.05
N SER A 129 -2.34 -15.52 7.90
CA SER A 129 -1.96 -16.72 7.16
C SER A 129 -0.67 -16.58 6.34
N ASN A 130 -0.08 -15.38 6.30
CA ASN A 130 1.06 -15.06 5.44
C ASN A 130 0.78 -15.29 3.95
N ARG A 131 -0.43 -14.93 3.50
CA ARG A 131 -0.79 -14.99 2.08
C ARG A 131 0.19 -14.15 1.27
N HIS A 132 0.69 -14.73 0.18
CA HIS A 132 1.63 -14.06 -0.71
C HIS A 132 0.96 -12.92 -1.47
N TRP A 133 1.75 -11.88 -1.81
CA TRP A 133 1.21 -10.66 -2.38
C TRP A 133 0.56 -10.88 -3.76
N ASP A 134 1.17 -11.70 -4.60
CA ASP A 134 0.64 -12.06 -5.91
C ASP A 134 -0.77 -12.65 -5.81
N SER A 135 -0.95 -13.62 -4.91
CA SER A 135 -2.25 -14.24 -4.65
C SER A 135 -3.26 -13.24 -4.07
N MET A 136 -2.83 -12.33 -3.19
CA MET A 136 -3.70 -11.27 -2.68
C MET A 136 -4.20 -10.37 -3.82
N VAL A 137 -3.32 -9.97 -4.73
CA VAL A 137 -3.67 -9.10 -5.87
C VAL A 137 -4.55 -9.82 -6.89
N GLU A 138 -4.26 -11.08 -7.20
CA GLU A 138 -5.13 -11.93 -8.03
C GLU A 138 -6.55 -11.95 -7.46
N THR A 139 -6.68 -12.18 -6.14
CA THR A 139 -7.99 -12.21 -5.45
C THR A 139 -8.66 -10.84 -5.41
N ILE A 140 -7.90 -9.75 -5.31
CA ILE A 140 -8.45 -8.38 -5.35
C ILE A 140 -9.04 -8.06 -6.74
N ILE A 141 -8.38 -8.52 -7.82
CA ILE A 141 -8.81 -8.26 -9.20
C ILE A 141 -9.96 -9.20 -9.61
N GLU A 142 -9.93 -10.46 -9.18
CA GLU A 142 -10.97 -11.45 -9.45
C GLU A 142 -11.29 -12.27 -8.20
N PRO A 143 -12.16 -11.76 -7.31
CA PRO A 143 -12.53 -12.47 -6.09
C PRO A 143 -13.36 -13.73 -6.38
N ASP A 144 -13.05 -14.86 -5.73
CA ASP A 144 -13.92 -16.03 -5.74
C ASP A 144 -15.14 -15.78 -4.85
N LEU A 145 -16.27 -15.52 -5.50
CA LEU A 145 -17.53 -15.20 -4.82
C LEU A 145 -18.14 -16.41 -4.09
N THR A 146 -17.63 -17.62 -4.33
CA THR A 146 -18.06 -18.83 -3.61
C THR A 146 -17.28 -19.05 -2.31
N ASN A 147 -16.15 -18.36 -2.14
CA ASN A 147 -15.30 -18.44 -0.97
C ASN A 147 -15.56 -17.25 -0.03
N GLU A 148 -16.21 -17.50 1.11
CA GLU A 148 -16.56 -16.48 2.10
C GLU A 148 -15.34 -15.66 2.58
N SER A 149 -14.15 -16.27 2.63
CA SER A 149 -12.92 -15.58 3.06
C SER A 149 -12.38 -14.58 2.02
N GLU A 150 -12.83 -14.67 0.77
CA GLU A 150 -12.33 -13.87 -0.36
C GLU A 150 -13.36 -12.87 -0.89
N GLN A 151 -14.65 -13.08 -0.62
CA GLN A 151 -15.74 -12.18 -1.04
C GLN A 151 -15.48 -10.71 -0.69
N GLY A 152 -14.84 -10.44 0.45
CA GLY A 152 -14.49 -9.07 0.87
C GLY A 152 -13.50 -8.36 -0.05
N ALA A 153 -12.67 -9.09 -0.79
CA ALA A 153 -11.66 -8.52 -1.70
C ALA A 153 -12.31 -7.70 -2.82
N GLY A 154 -13.55 -8.03 -3.22
CA GLY A 154 -14.31 -7.30 -4.23
C GLY A 154 -14.61 -5.84 -3.88
N TYR A 155 -14.48 -5.46 -2.59
CA TYR A 155 -14.67 -4.08 -2.15
C TYR A 155 -13.72 -3.10 -2.84
N PHE A 156 -12.49 -3.51 -3.15
CA PHE A 156 -11.51 -2.67 -3.84
C PHE A 156 -12.06 -2.14 -5.19
N LEU A 157 -12.66 -3.03 -5.98
CA LEU A 157 -13.20 -2.71 -7.30
C LEU A 157 -14.56 -2.00 -7.20
N THR A 158 -15.49 -2.55 -6.42
CA THR A 158 -16.84 -1.96 -6.33
C THR A 158 -16.80 -0.54 -5.80
N LYS A 159 -15.95 -0.26 -4.79
CA LYS A 159 -15.86 1.09 -4.22
C LYS A 159 -15.29 2.11 -5.21
N ARG A 160 -14.41 1.67 -6.11
CA ARG A 160 -13.86 2.49 -7.19
C ARG A 160 -14.79 2.67 -8.37
N LEU A 161 -15.73 1.76 -8.58
CA LEU A 161 -16.73 1.85 -9.64
C LEU A 161 -17.96 2.69 -9.25
N GLU A 162 -18.06 3.15 -7.99
CA GLU A 162 -19.11 4.10 -7.60
C GLU A 162 -19.02 5.41 -8.41
N LYS A 163 -20.16 6.11 -8.50
CA LYS A 163 -20.25 7.39 -9.21
C LYS A 163 -19.23 8.39 -8.65
N TYR A 164 -18.47 9.03 -9.54
CA TYR A 164 -17.55 10.10 -9.18
C TYR A 164 -17.47 11.17 -10.27
N GLY A 165 -17.51 12.43 -9.84
CA GLY A 165 -17.55 13.57 -10.77
C GLY A 165 -18.70 13.43 -11.77
N GLN A 166 -18.35 13.43 -13.06
CA GLN A 166 -19.30 13.25 -14.17
C GLN A 166 -19.46 11.78 -14.61
N ASN A 167 -18.66 10.86 -14.07
CA ASN A 167 -18.70 9.46 -14.42
C ASN A 167 -19.78 8.74 -13.60
N PRO A 168 -20.84 8.18 -14.23
CA PRO A 168 -21.82 7.36 -13.51
C PRO A 168 -21.21 6.10 -12.89
N THR A 169 -20.13 5.60 -13.51
CA THR A 169 -19.28 4.51 -13.05
C THR A 169 -17.83 4.93 -13.35
N ASP A 170 -16.97 4.97 -12.34
CA ASP A 170 -15.64 5.60 -12.46
C ASP A 170 -14.56 4.63 -12.98
N HIS A 171 -14.80 4.02 -14.13
CA HIS A 171 -13.84 3.16 -14.83
C HIS A 171 -12.48 3.84 -15.10
N PRO A 172 -12.42 5.13 -15.51
CA PRO A 172 -11.12 5.80 -15.70
C PRO A 172 -10.32 5.90 -14.40
N GLY A 173 -10.98 6.21 -13.28
CA GLY A 173 -10.36 6.24 -11.96
C GLY A 173 -9.82 4.87 -11.56
N LEU A 174 -10.58 3.80 -11.77
CA LEU A 174 -10.12 2.43 -11.51
C LEU A 174 -8.90 2.04 -12.37
N ALA A 175 -8.90 2.38 -13.66
CA ALA A 175 -7.77 2.09 -14.55
C ALA A 175 -6.48 2.81 -14.09
N SER A 176 -6.60 4.09 -13.71
CA SER A 176 -5.49 4.87 -13.16
C SER A 176 -4.97 4.26 -11.84
N ASP A 177 -5.87 3.91 -10.92
CA ASP A 177 -5.50 3.34 -9.62
C ASP A 177 -4.84 1.96 -9.77
N ILE A 178 -5.23 1.13 -10.74
CA ILE A 178 -4.55 -0.15 -11.02
C ILE A 178 -3.09 0.10 -11.45
N GLY A 179 -2.86 1.05 -12.37
CA GLY A 179 -1.52 1.43 -12.81
C GLY A 179 -0.66 1.96 -11.66
N ARG A 180 -1.21 2.88 -10.86
CA ARG A 180 -0.50 3.48 -9.72
C ARG A 180 -0.20 2.45 -8.64
N LEU A 181 -1.23 1.76 -8.13
CA LEU A 181 -1.14 0.93 -6.93
C LEU A 181 -0.42 -0.39 -7.16
N PHE A 182 -0.51 -0.97 -8.35
CA PHE A 182 0.10 -2.27 -8.64
C PHE A 182 1.31 -2.21 -9.55
N MET A 183 1.49 -1.15 -10.34
CA MET A 183 2.58 -1.04 -11.33
C MET A 183 3.48 0.19 -11.14
N GLY A 184 3.15 1.07 -10.20
CA GLY A 184 3.99 2.23 -9.88
C GLY A 184 4.01 3.30 -10.96
N VAL A 185 3.01 3.33 -11.84
CA VAL A 185 2.90 4.30 -12.95
C VAL A 185 1.62 5.13 -12.83
N ASP A 186 1.78 6.45 -12.81
CA ASP A 186 0.66 7.40 -12.85
C ASP A 186 0.32 7.79 -14.30
N LEU A 187 -0.68 7.11 -14.83
CA LEU A 187 -1.16 7.29 -16.21
C LEU A 187 -2.33 8.27 -16.30
N ALA A 188 -2.65 9.03 -15.25
CA ALA A 188 -3.81 9.92 -15.26
C ALA A 188 -3.78 10.94 -16.40
N CYS A 189 -2.62 11.58 -16.65
CA CYS A 189 -2.47 12.48 -17.79
C CYS A 189 -2.48 11.74 -19.13
N ALA A 190 -2.08 10.47 -19.13
CA ALA A 190 -2.11 9.62 -20.31
C ALA A 190 -3.53 9.23 -20.74
N GLN A 191 -4.58 9.62 -20.02
CA GLN A 191 -5.95 9.35 -20.41
C GLN A 191 -6.33 9.96 -21.76
N CYS A 192 -5.94 11.21 -21.99
CA CYS A 192 -6.41 12.02 -23.12
C CYS A 192 -5.36 12.17 -24.25
N HIS A 193 -4.08 11.94 -23.96
CA HIS A 193 -2.95 12.08 -24.86
C HIS A 193 -1.73 11.39 -24.25
N ASP A 194 -0.67 11.12 -25.01
CA ASP A 194 0.61 10.67 -24.43
C ASP A 194 1.12 11.68 -23.37
N HIS A 195 1.72 11.20 -22.29
CA HIS A 195 2.12 12.09 -21.19
C HIS A 195 3.12 13.16 -21.65
N LEU A 196 2.86 14.44 -21.36
CA LEU A 196 3.60 15.57 -21.94
C LEU A 196 5.08 15.65 -21.56
N PHE A 197 5.47 15.04 -20.44
CA PHE A 197 6.80 15.15 -19.86
C PHE A 197 7.45 13.81 -19.49
N VAL A 198 6.77 12.70 -19.79
CA VAL A 198 7.24 11.35 -19.41
C VAL A 198 7.02 10.48 -20.63
N ASP A 199 8.07 10.30 -21.42
CA ASP A 199 8.00 9.62 -22.72
C ASP A 199 7.58 8.14 -22.60
N ASP A 200 7.78 7.54 -21.42
CA ASP A 200 7.41 6.15 -21.14
C ASP A 200 5.90 5.93 -20.97
N TYR A 201 5.10 6.99 -20.80
CA TYR A 201 3.69 6.91 -20.47
C TYR A 201 2.83 7.27 -21.68
N SER A 202 2.38 6.26 -22.42
CA SER A 202 1.54 6.46 -23.61
C SER A 202 0.05 6.44 -23.29
N GLN A 203 -0.75 7.13 -24.12
CA GLN A 203 -2.20 7.06 -24.07
C GLN A 203 -2.68 5.64 -24.28
N SER A 204 -2.02 4.91 -25.17
CA SER A 204 -2.35 3.52 -25.45
C SER A 204 -2.16 2.59 -24.23
N ASP A 205 -1.26 2.92 -23.30
CA ASP A 205 -1.13 2.17 -22.04
C ASP A 205 -2.28 2.44 -21.06
N PHE A 206 -2.71 3.70 -20.94
CA PHE A 206 -3.91 4.02 -20.17
C PHE A 206 -5.15 3.33 -20.76
N GLN A 207 -5.35 3.48 -22.07
CA GLN A 207 -6.52 2.95 -22.75
C GLN A 207 -6.54 1.42 -22.73
N GLY A 208 -5.37 0.78 -22.77
CA GLY A 208 -5.20 -0.64 -22.53
C GLY A 208 -5.67 -1.10 -21.15
N LEU A 209 -5.29 -0.39 -20.08
CA LEU A 209 -5.77 -0.66 -18.73
C LEU A 209 -7.26 -0.40 -18.60
N PHE A 210 -7.73 0.69 -19.20
CA PHE A 210 -9.15 1.03 -19.22
C PHE A 210 -9.98 -0.05 -19.92
N ALA A 211 -9.47 -0.63 -21.00
CA ALA A 211 -10.14 -1.73 -21.69
C ALA A 211 -10.33 -2.98 -20.80
N PHE A 212 -9.47 -3.25 -19.81
CA PHE A 212 -9.72 -4.35 -18.85
C PHE A 212 -10.96 -4.14 -17.99
N VAL A 213 -11.28 -2.89 -17.66
CA VAL A 213 -12.30 -2.58 -16.66
C VAL A 213 -13.56 -1.97 -17.25
N SER A 214 -13.54 -1.47 -18.49
CA SER A 214 -14.63 -0.70 -19.11
C SER A 214 -15.95 -1.46 -19.25
N ASN A 215 -15.90 -2.80 -19.32
CA ASN A 215 -17.07 -3.66 -19.41
C ASN A 215 -17.61 -4.11 -18.03
N THR A 216 -16.98 -3.68 -16.93
CA THR A 216 -17.35 -4.10 -15.58
C THR A 216 -18.53 -3.29 -15.02
N PHE A 217 -19.28 -3.89 -14.10
CA PHE A 217 -20.34 -3.22 -13.34
C PHE A 217 -20.48 -3.83 -11.95
N ILE A 218 -21.00 -3.05 -11.01
CA ILE A 218 -21.28 -3.51 -9.64
C ILE A 218 -22.50 -4.45 -9.68
N ARG A 219 -22.36 -5.62 -9.08
CA ARG A 219 -23.44 -6.60 -8.91
C ARG A 219 -24.33 -6.21 -7.74
N SER A 220 -25.63 -6.40 -7.92
CA SER A 220 -26.66 -6.15 -6.89
C SER A 220 -27.42 -7.42 -6.51
N ASP A 221 -27.02 -8.57 -7.05
CA ASP A 221 -27.61 -9.89 -6.80
C ASP A 221 -26.94 -10.63 -5.63
N THR A 222 -25.90 -10.05 -5.04
CA THR A 222 -25.12 -10.59 -3.91
C THR A 222 -25.21 -9.68 -2.69
N GLU A 223 -25.07 -10.24 -1.49
CA GLU A 223 -25.03 -9.47 -0.22
C GLU A 223 -23.65 -8.84 0.07
N PHE A 224 -22.60 -9.34 -0.60
CA PHE A 224 -21.23 -8.85 -0.51
C PHE A 224 -20.83 -8.07 -1.77
N PRO A 225 -19.79 -7.23 -1.69
CA PRO A 225 -19.25 -6.50 -2.84
C PRO A 225 -18.80 -7.46 -3.96
N ALA A 226 -19.46 -7.36 -5.11
CA ALA A 226 -19.10 -8.16 -6.27
C ALA A 226 -19.19 -7.34 -7.56
N ILE A 227 -18.44 -7.76 -8.56
CA ILE A 227 -18.44 -7.17 -9.90
C ILE A 227 -18.86 -8.20 -10.95
N GLY A 228 -19.53 -7.73 -11.99
CA GLY A 228 -19.89 -8.50 -13.18
C GLY A 228 -19.26 -7.86 -14.41
N GLN A 229 -19.27 -8.59 -15.53
CA GLN A 229 -18.73 -8.12 -16.81
C GLN A 229 -19.77 -8.26 -17.91
N LYS A 230 -19.82 -7.26 -18.79
CA LYS A 230 -20.56 -7.32 -20.05
C LYS A 230 -19.69 -7.93 -21.14
N VAL A 231 -20.32 -8.52 -22.15
CA VAL A 231 -19.63 -9.02 -23.35
C VAL A 231 -18.97 -7.85 -24.09
N MET A 232 -17.67 -7.92 -24.30
CA MET A 232 -16.90 -6.95 -25.09
C MET A 232 -16.82 -7.43 -26.53
N LYS A 233 -17.46 -6.71 -27.46
CA LYS A 233 -17.63 -7.14 -28.87
C LYS A 233 -16.66 -6.50 -29.86
N ILE A 234 -16.10 -5.35 -29.49
CA ILE A 234 -15.15 -4.61 -30.32
C ILE A 234 -14.01 -4.10 -29.42
N PRO A 235 -12.82 -3.88 -29.99
CA PRO A 235 -11.77 -3.11 -29.33
C PRO A 235 -12.27 -1.74 -28.87
N LEU A 236 -11.64 -1.20 -27.83
CA LEU A 236 -11.95 0.13 -27.33
C LEU A 236 -11.47 1.17 -28.35
N GLU A 237 -12.38 2.03 -28.81
CA GLU A 237 -12.05 3.20 -29.61
C GLU A 237 -11.66 4.38 -28.71
N PHE A 238 -10.59 5.09 -29.06
CA PHE A 238 -10.16 6.30 -28.36
C PHE A 238 -9.51 7.29 -29.34
N GLN A 239 -9.39 8.54 -28.89
CA GLN A 239 -8.77 9.62 -29.67
C GLN A 239 -7.88 10.46 -28.77
N SER A 240 -6.71 10.84 -29.28
CA SER A 240 -5.87 11.85 -28.63
C SER A 240 -6.47 13.23 -28.82
N VAL A 241 -6.51 14.05 -27.78
CA VAL A 241 -7.00 15.45 -27.87
C VAL A 241 -6.13 16.34 -28.77
N PHE A 242 -4.97 15.85 -29.20
CA PHE A 242 -4.06 16.55 -30.10
C PHE A 242 -4.06 15.99 -31.53
N GLU A 243 -4.80 14.91 -31.79
CA GLU A 243 -4.78 14.21 -33.09
C GLU A 243 -6.19 14.02 -33.64
N GLU A 244 -6.32 14.08 -34.96
CA GLU A 244 -7.60 13.87 -35.64
C GLU A 244 -7.91 12.38 -35.90
N GLU A 245 -6.91 11.51 -35.75
CA GLU A 245 -7.05 10.07 -35.99
C GLU A 245 -7.76 9.36 -34.84
N MET A 246 -8.62 8.39 -35.19
CA MET A 246 -9.26 7.47 -34.24
C MET A 246 -8.39 6.23 -34.10
N PHE A 247 -8.11 5.86 -32.86
CA PHE A 247 -7.32 4.68 -32.51
C PHE A 247 -8.21 3.61 -31.89
N THR A 248 -7.73 2.37 -31.92
CA THR A 248 -8.35 1.23 -31.24
C THR A 248 -7.33 0.51 -30.39
N THR A 249 -7.76 -0.03 -29.24
CA THR A 249 -6.94 -0.92 -28.42
C THR A 249 -7.79 -2.00 -27.77
N GLY A 250 -7.26 -3.22 -27.70
CA GLY A 250 -7.70 -4.25 -26.78
C GLY A 250 -7.15 -4.05 -25.36
N PRO A 251 -7.58 -4.88 -24.40
CA PRO A 251 -7.04 -4.90 -23.05
C PRO A 251 -5.54 -5.22 -23.04
N ARG A 252 -4.76 -4.42 -22.30
CA ARG A 252 -3.33 -4.64 -22.11
C ARG A 252 -2.79 -3.90 -20.90
N ILE A 253 -1.78 -4.48 -20.26
CA ILE A 253 -1.00 -3.77 -19.24
C ILE A 253 0.06 -2.89 -19.92
N PRO A 254 0.54 -1.81 -19.28
CA PRO A 254 1.62 -0.98 -19.81
C PRO A 254 2.83 -1.81 -20.26
N GLY A 255 3.28 -1.60 -21.50
CA GLY A 255 4.38 -2.37 -22.11
C GLY A 255 4.10 -3.87 -22.36
N GLY A 256 2.88 -4.34 -22.10
CA GLY A 256 2.45 -5.71 -22.30
C GLY A 256 1.95 -6.00 -23.71
N THR A 257 1.64 -7.28 -23.97
CA THR A 257 0.98 -7.70 -25.22
C THR A 257 -0.51 -7.36 -25.17
N GLU A 258 -1.00 -6.83 -26.29
CA GLU A 258 -2.42 -6.53 -26.47
C GLU A 258 -3.25 -7.80 -26.66
N LEU A 259 -4.37 -7.88 -25.93
CA LEU A 259 -5.35 -8.94 -26.13
C LEU A 259 -6.26 -8.63 -27.31
N GLU A 260 -6.35 -9.57 -28.24
CA GLU A 260 -7.35 -9.52 -29.30
C GLU A 260 -8.75 -9.71 -28.71
N VAL A 261 -9.65 -8.77 -29.01
CA VAL A 261 -11.07 -8.91 -28.66
C VAL A 261 -11.72 -9.87 -29.65
N PRO A 262 -12.28 -11.00 -29.20
CA PRO A 262 -12.82 -12.00 -30.11
C PRO A 262 -14.11 -11.54 -30.78
N GLU A 263 -14.35 -12.00 -32.00
CA GLU A 263 -15.66 -11.97 -32.63
C GLU A 263 -16.53 -13.11 -32.08
N TYR A 264 -17.82 -12.86 -31.85
CA TYR A 264 -18.74 -13.85 -31.29
C TYR A 264 -19.83 -14.24 -32.29
N ASP A 265 -20.17 -15.52 -32.31
CA ASP A 265 -21.49 -15.98 -32.72
C ASP A 265 -22.48 -15.75 -31.58
N LYS A 266 -23.73 -15.35 -31.88
CA LYS A 266 -24.76 -14.96 -30.89
C LYS A 266 -24.99 -16.00 -29.78
N ASP A 267 -24.74 -17.27 -30.05
CA ASP A 267 -24.99 -18.38 -29.11
C ASP A 267 -23.78 -18.69 -28.20
N ASN A 268 -22.62 -18.04 -28.42
CA ASN A 268 -21.34 -18.35 -27.76
C ASN A 268 -20.74 -17.17 -26.99
N GLU A 269 -21.56 -16.19 -26.59
CA GLU A 269 -21.08 -14.98 -25.88
C GLU A 269 -20.74 -15.24 -24.39
N PHE A 270 -21.33 -16.27 -23.78
CA PHE A 270 -21.25 -16.55 -22.36
C PHE A 270 -20.72 -17.95 -22.05
N ALA A 271 -19.74 -18.04 -21.15
CA ALA A 271 -19.32 -19.31 -20.54
C ALA A 271 -20.38 -19.81 -19.53
N ILE A 272 -21.00 -18.87 -18.80
CA ILE A 272 -22.16 -19.13 -17.93
C ILE A 272 -23.26 -18.17 -18.35
N ALA A 273 -24.40 -18.70 -18.80
CA ALA A 273 -25.53 -17.88 -19.22
C ALA A 273 -26.11 -17.08 -18.03
N PRO A 274 -26.59 -15.84 -18.25
CA PRO A 274 -27.29 -15.09 -17.22
C PRO A 274 -28.52 -15.84 -16.71
N ASP A 275 -28.81 -15.75 -15.42
CA ASP A 275 -30.00 -16.35 -14.82
C ASP A 275 -31.02 -15.27 -14.42
N PRO A 276 -32.14 -15.14 -15.15
CA PRO A 276 -33.17 -14.15 -14.85
C PRO A 276 -33.86 -14.35 -13.49
N LYS A 277 -33.84 -15.57 -12.92
CA LYS A 277 -34.52 -15.87 -11.64
C LYS A 277 -33.73 -15.34 -10.45
N SER A 278 -32.44 -15.65 -10.41
CA SER A 278 -31.53 -15.13 -9.38
C SER A 278 -31.05 -13.71 -9.68
N LYS A 279 -31.27 -13.21 -10.91
CA LYS A 279 -30.68 -11.98 -11.45
C LYS A 279 -29.15 -12.04 -11.54
N ALA A 280 -28.57 -13.24 -11.45
CA ALA A 280 -27.13 -13.42 -11.62
C ALA A 280 -26.74 -13.05 -13.06
N PRO A 281 -25.73 -12.19 -13.25
CA PRO A 281 -25.26 -11.87 -14.58
C PRO A 281 -24.58 -13.07 -15.22
N GLY A 282 -24.57 -13.10 -16.55
CA GLY A 282 -23.78 -14.10 -17.28
C GLY A 282 -22.28 -13.82 -17.14
N VAL A 283 -21.48 -14.87 -17.23
CA VAL A 283 -20.01 -14.77 -17.29
C VAL A 283 -19.60 -14.85 -18.75
N PRO A 284 -19.07 -13.76 -19.35
CA PRO A 284 -18.63 -13.78 -20.74
C PRO A 284 -17.50 -14.79 -21.00
N VAL A 285 -17.42 -15.32 -22.22
CA VAL A 285 -16.29 -16.21 -22.62
C VAL A 285 -14.96 -15.44 -22.60
N PHE A 286 -14.94 -14.22 -23.13
CA PHE A 286 -13.80 -13.32 -23.01
C PHE A 286 -13.89 -12.57 -21.69
N ASN A 287 -12.96 -12.86 -20.78
CA ASN A 287 -12.90 -12.27 -19.45
C ASN A 287 -11.60 -11.47 -19.30
N PRO A 288 -11.58 -10.17 -19.67
CA PRO A 288 -10.42 -9.31 -19.51
C PRO A 288 -9.91 -9.27 -18.07
N LEU A 289 -10.81 -9.22 -17.07
CA LEU A 289 -10.39 -9.20 -15.68
C LEU A 289 -9.65 -10.47 -15.24
N HIS A 290 -10.03 -11.65 -15.75
CA HIS A 290 -9.30 -12.89 -15.50
C HIS A 290 -7.90 -12.87 -16.10
N TYR A 291 -7.75 -12.29 -17.30
CA TYR A 291 -6.42 -12.09 -17.84
C TYR A 291 -5.62 -11.11 -16.99
N LEU A 292 -6.22 -10.01 -16.54
CA LEU A 292 -5.54 -9.06 -15.68
C LEU A 292 -5.13 -9.70 -14.35
N SER A 293 -6.01 -10.47 -13.69
CA SER A 293 -5.75 -11.15 -12.41
C SER A 293 -4.62 -12.17 -12.51
N THR A 294 -4.44 -12.80 -13.67
CA THR A 294 -3.42 -13.86 -13.89
C THR A 294 -2.13 -13.38 -14.55
N THR A 295 -2.09 -12.15 -15.09
CA THR A 295 -0.89 -11.60 -15.76
C THR A 295 -0.24 -10.45 -15.04
N LEU A 296 -1.02 -9.61 -14.35
CA LEU A 296 -0.50 -8.48 -13.59
C LEU A 296 0.35 -8.95 -12.40
N PRO A 297 -0.12 -9.83 -11.50
CA PRO A 297 0.64 -10.18 -10.31
C PRO A 297 1.63 -11.34 -10.54
N THR A 298 2.52 -11.21 -11.53
CA THR A 298 3.42 -12.30 -11.91
C THR A 298 4.90 -11.93 -11.88
N ALA A 299 5.75 -12.96 -11.75
CA ALA A 299 7.20 -12.87 -11.91
C ALA A 299 7.67 -12.44 -13.32
N LYS A 300 6.75 -12.25 -14.27
CA LYS A 300 7.06 -11.72 -15.61
C LYS A 300 6.78 -10.23 -15.74
N ASN A 301 5.97 -9.66 -14.85
CA ASN A 301 5.65 -8.25 -14.85
C ASN A 301 6.67 -7.47 -14.00
N ALA A 302 7.65 -6.84 -14.65
CA ALA A 302 8.71 -6.10 -13.97
C ALA A 302 8.17 -4.93 -13.12
N GLN A 303 7.15 -4.21 -13.61
CA GLN A 303 6.54 -3.08 -12.90
C GLN A 303 5.83 -3.55 -11.62
N PHE A 304 5.17 -4.70 -11.65
CA PHE A 304 4.58 -5.30 -10.45
C PHE A 304 5.64 -5.63 -9.38
N GLN A 305 6.76 -6.21 -9.81
CA GLN A 305 7.85 -6.62 -8.92
C GLN A 305 8.50 -5.42 -8.22
N THR A 306 8.79 -4.36 -8.97
CA THR A 306 9.47 -3.17 -8.44
C THR A 306 8.55 -2.31 -7.58
N ASN A 307 7.26 -2.24 -7.94
CA ASN A 307 6.32 -1.35 -7.25
C ASN A 307 6.12 -1.72 -5.78
N LEU A 308 5.79 -2.98 -5.46
CA LEU A 308 5.55 -3.33 -4.05
C LEU A 308 6.83 -3.23 -3.22
N VAL A 309 7.97 -3.71 -3.72
CA VAL A 309 9.23 -3.62 -2.94
C VAL A 309 9.61 -2.17 -2.67
N ASN A 310 9.36 -1.24 -3.61
CA ASN A 310 9.57 0.19 -3.40
C ASN A 310 8.62 0.78 -2.33
N ARG A 311 7.35 0.36 -2.32
CA ARG A 311 6.35 0.77 -1.32
C ARG A 311 6.66 0.22 0.07
N LEU A 312 7.05 -1.04 0.17
CA LEU A 312 7.47 -1.66 1.44
C LEU A 312 8.76 -1.03 1.96
N TRP A 313 9.72 -0.77 1.07
CA TRP A 313 10.92 -0.01 1.41
C TRP A 313 10.56 1.38 1.95
N ALA A 314 9.67 2.12 1.27
CA ALA A 314 9.20 3.41 1.74
C ALA A 314 8.51 3.33 3.11
N SER A 315 7.70 2.30 3.34
CA SER A 315 7.04 2.08 4.63
C SER A 315 8.05 1.84 5.76
N MET A 316 9.12 1.08 5.51
CA MET A 316 10.13 0.75 6.51
C MET A 316 11.16 1.88 6.71
N MET A 317 11.66 2.46 5.62
CA MET A 317 12.76 3.44 5.61
C MET A 317 12.30 4.90 5.58
N GLY A 318 11.00 5.14 5.38
CA GLY A 318 10.40 6.47 5.34
C GLY A 318 10.45 7.16 3.97
N ARG A 319 11.14 6.61 2.97
CA ARG A 319 11.18 7.12 1.59
C ARG A 319 11.49 6.00 0.61
N GLY A 320 10.75 5.92 -0.49
CA GLY A 320 10.98 4.96 -1.58
C GLY A 320 12.31 5.21 -2.32
N LEU A 321 12.85 4.15 -2.92
CA LEU A 321 13.99 4.22 -3.83
C LEU A 321 13.62 5.01 -5.09
N VAL A 322 12.42 4.78 -5.63
CA VAL A 322 11.75 5.70 -6.55
C VAL A 322 10.82 6.59 -5.73
N TRP A 323 10.97 7.90 -5.87
CA TRP A 323 10.15 8.88 -5.15
C TRP A 323 9.79 10.06 -6.06
N PRO A 324 8.51 10.44 -6.21
CA PRO A 324 7.29 9.84 -5.64
C PRO A 324 7.05 8.36 -5.99
N LEU A 325 6.25 7.65 -5.19
CA LEU A 325 6.10 6.19 -5.27
C LEU A 325 5.47 5.69 -6.58
N ASP A 326 4.66 6.54 -7.23
CA ASP A 326 3.84 6.20 -8.40
C ASP A 326 4.45 6.73 -9.71
N LEU A 327 5.71 7.17 -9.69
CA LEU A 327 6.39 7.77 -10.84
C LEU A 327 7.59 6.92 -11.29
N HIS A 328 7.36 5.64 -11.61
CA HIS A 328 8.39 4.77 -12.16
C HIS A 328 8.54 5.00 -13.66
N HIS A 329 9.55 5.79 -14.05
CA HIS A 329 9.91 6.03 -15.44
C HIS A 329 11.41 6.34 -15.57
N SER A 330 11.92 6.31 -16.79
CA SER A 330 13.33 6.49 -17.13
C SER A 330 13.91 7.84 -16.67
N ASP A 331 13.11 8.91 -16.74
CA ASP A 331 13.50 10.24 -16.23
C ASP A 331 13.38 10.42 -14.71
N ASN A 332 12.85 9.42 -13.99
CA ASN A 332 12.82 9.37 -12.52
C ASN A 332 13.41 8.04 -12.03
N PRO A 333 14.71 7.81 -12.27
CA PRO A 333 15.33 6.55 -11.89
C PRO A 333 15.35 6.39 -10.36
N ALA A 334 15.37 5.14 -9.91
CA ALA A 334 15.58 4.85 -8.50
C ALA A 334 16.89 5.47 -8.01
N SER A 335 16.90 5.99 -6.77
CA SER A 335 18.11 6.50 -6.11
C SER A 335 19.21 5.45 -6.00
N HIS A 336 18.82 4.18 -5.89
CA HIS A 336 19.70 3.02 -5.86
C HIS A 336 19.16 1.95 -6.83
N PRO A 337 19.47 2.04 -8.14
CA PRO A 337 18.85 1.18 -9.16
C PRO A 337 19.24 -0.30 -9.00
N GLU A 338 20.50 -0.56 -8.65
CA GLU A 338 20.98 -1.93 -8.39
C GLU A 338 20.29 -2.55 -7.17
N LEU A 339 20.06 -1.75 -6.13
CA LEU A 339 19.33 -2.18 -4.94
C LEU A 339 17.86 -2.48 -5.28
N LEU A 340 17.17 -1.62 -6.02
CA LEU A 340 15.78 -1.87 -6.42
C LEU A 340 15.66 -3.18 -7.23
N SER A 341 16.61 -3.39 -8.16
CA SER A 341 16.70 -4.61 -8.96
C SER A 341 16.91 -5.86 -8.09
N LEU A 342 17.84 -5.80 -7.12
CA LEU A 342 18.08 -6.88 -6.16
C LEU A 342 16.82 -7.19 -5.33
N LEU A 343 16.19 -6.16 -4.76
CA LEU A 343 14.98 -6.33 -3.94
C LEU A 343 13.85 -6.98 -4.74
N ALA A 344 13.59 -6.51 -5.96
CA ALA A 344 12.58 -7.07 -6.84
C ALA A 344 12.88 -8.54 -7.18
N SER A 345 14.13 -8.85 -7.53
CA SER A 345 14.53 -10.22 -7.88
C SER A 345 14.40 -11.19 -6.70
N GLU A 346 14.82 -10.79 -5.50
CA GLU A 346 14.76 -11.67 -4.33
C GLU A 346 13.31 -11.81 -3.82
N PHE A 347 12.49 -10.77 -3.93
CA PHE A 347 11.06 -10.86 -3.60
C PHE A 347 10.32 -11.88 -4.48
N VAL A 348 10.62 -11.93 -5.78
CA VAL A 348 10.09 -12.96 -6.69
C VAL A 348 10.58 -14.36 -6.32
N LYS A 349 11.85 -14.54 -5.97
CA LYS A 349 12.42 -15.85 -5.58
C LYS A 349 11.84 -16.40 -4.29
N HIS A 350 11.31 -15.52 -3.45
CA HIS A 350 10.64 -15.83 -2.19
C HIS A 350 9.12 -15.75 -2.33
N ASP A 351 8.59 -16.01 -3.54
CA ASP A 351 7.16 -16.14 -3.84
C ASP A 351 6.33 -14.94 -3.35
N PHE A 352 6.89 -13.74 -3.41
CA PHE A 352 6.24 -12.51 -2.95
C PHE A 352 5.84 -12.50 -1.46
N ASP A 353 6.61 -13.17 -0.59
CA ASP A 353 6.40 -13.19 0.86
C ASP A 353 6.73 -11.84 1.52
N ILE A 354 5.69 -11.08 1.84
CA ILE A 354 5.78 -9.75 2.48
C ILE A 354 6.46 -9.83 3.87
N LYS A 355 6.14 -10.86 4.66
CA LYS A 355 6.64 -10.98 6.05
C LYS A 355 8.11 -11.31 6.07
N TRP A 356 8.56 -12.20 5.19
CA TRP A 356 9.98 -12.45 4.95
C TRP A 356 10.70 -11.18 4.49
N PHE A 357 10.13 -10.44 3.53
CA PHE A 357 10.76 -9.23 3.01
C PHE A 357 10.92 -8.15 4.10
N ILE A 358 9.87 -7.90 4.88
CA ILE A 358 9.91 -6.95 6.02
C ILE A 358 10.94 -7.40 7.07
N ARG A 359 11.07 -8.70 7.31
CA ARG A 359 12.11 -9.25 8.21
C ARG A 359 13.51 -8.87 7.72
N GLU A 360 13.79 -9.09 6.45
CA GLU A 360 15.09 -8.75 5.86
C GLU A 360 15.36 -7.25 5.94
N LEU A 361 14.38 -6.40 5.63
CA LEU A 361 14.52 -4.95 5.80
C LEU A 361 14.84 -4.57 7.25
N ALA A 362 14.15 -5.14 8.24
CA ALA A 362 14.39 -4.85 9.65
C ALA A 362 15.77 -5.30 10.16
N LEU A 363 16.37 -6.31 9.53
CA LEU A 363 17.69 -6.82 9.88
C LEU A 363 18.85 -5.96 9.35
N THR A 364 18.60 -5.11 8.36
CA THR A 364 19.63 -4.23 7.79
C THR A 364 20.21 -3.27 8.83
N LYS A 365 21.51 -2.96 8.72
CA LYS A 365 22.10 -1.80 9.40
C LYS A 365 21.38 -0.53 9.00
N THR A 366 20.98 -0.41 7.73
CA THR A 366 20.26 0.73 7.16
C THR A 366 19.00 1.09 7.96
N TYR A 367 18.11 0.11 8.21
CA TYR A 367 16.93 0.28 9.06
C TYR A 367 17.30 0.59 10.52
N GLN A 368 18.43 0.05 10.99
CA GLN A 368 18.91 0.18 12.36
C GLN A 368 19.84 1.38 12.59
N ARG A 369 20.04 2.28 11.61
CA ARG A 369 20.78 3.54 11.80
C ARG A 369 20.03 4.47 12.75
N SER A 370 20.76 5.33 13.45
CA SER A 370 20.16 6.39 14.24
C SER A 370 19.52 7.46 13.33
N SER A 371 18.49 8.15 13.81
CA SER A 371 17.98 9.39 13.18
C SER A 371 18.88 10.59 13.44
N ILE A 372 19.90 10.45 14.29
CA ILE A 372 20.87 11.50 14.59
C ILE A 372 22.15 11.27 13.79
N LEU A 373 22.46 12.21 12.90
CA LEU A 373 23.73 12.25 12.19
C LEU A 373 24.62 13.37 12.79
N GLN A 374 25.83 13.00 13.23
CA GLN A 374 26.80 13.96 13.78
C GLN A 374 27.50 14.77 12.67
N THR A 375 26.72 15.54 11.90
CA THR A 375 27.21 16.40 10.79
C THR A 375 26.44 17.72 10.72
N PRO A 376 26.93 18.74 10.00
CA PRO A 376 26.21 20.00 9.79
C PRO A 376 24.82 19.80 9.20
N THR A 377 23.83 20.60 9.63
CA THR A 377 22.41 20.48 9.25
C THR A 377 22.17 20.60 7.74
N SER A 378 23.04 21.31 7.01
CA SER A 378 22.93 21.53 5.57
C SER A 378 23.07 20.26 4.70
N THR A 379 23.45 19.12 5.28
CA THR A 379 23.58 17.84 4.55
C THR A 379 22.52 16.80 4.92
N VAL A 380 21.57 17.11 5.80
CA VAL A 380 20.60 16.12 6.34
C VAL A 380 19.69 15.59 5.24
N GLN A 381 19.10 16.46 4.40
CA GLN A 381 18.20 16.01 3.33
C GLN A 381 18.89 15.07 2.33
N LYS A 382 20.16 15.37 1.99
CA LYS A 382 20.98 14.50 1.15
C LYS A 382 21.27 13.17 1.85
N ALA A 383 21.63 13.21 3.14
CA ALA A 383 21.88 12.01 3.93
C ALA A 383 20.63 11.12 4.07
N GLU A 384 19.44 11.70 4.23
CA GLU A 384 18.17 10.97 4.26
C GLU A 384 17.86 10.31 2.90
N ALA A 385 18.08 11.04 1.80
CA ALA A 385 17.89 10.51 0.44
C ALA A 385 18.87 9.37 0.09
N GLU A 386 20.05 9.36 0.72
CA GLU A 386 21.09 8.34 0.59
C GLU A 386 21.00 7.25 1.68
N TYR A 387 19.95 7.27 2.53
CA TYR A 387 19.78 6.33 3.65
C TYR A 387 20.98 6.26 4.61
N ARG A 388 21.76 7.34 4.69
CA ARG A 388 22.90 7.47 5.61
C ARG A 388 22.46 7.70 7.05
N VAL A 389 21.22 8.14 7.24
CA VAL A 389 20.58 8.41 8.53
C VAL A 389 19.14 7.89 8.44
N PHE A 390 18.59 7.40 9.55
CA PHE A 390 17.20 6.97 9.53
C PHE A 390 16.27 8.18 9.44
N ARG A 391 15.38 8.19 8.44
CA ARG A 391 14.37 9.23 8.28
C ARG A 391 13.24 9.01 9.28
N GLU A 392 13.02 9.97 10.16
CA GLU A 392 11.90 9.90 11.10
C GLU A 392 10.57 9.92 10.34
N LYS A 393 9.69 8.96 10.69
CA LYS A 393 8.38 8.80 10.06
C LYS A 393 7.31 9.36 10.99
N ALA A 394 6.36 10.08 10.42
CA ALA A 394 5.15 10.43 11.14
C ALA A 394 4.36 9.17 11.48
N LEU A 395 3.65 9.21 12.60
CA LEU A 395 2.72 8.15 12.96
C LEU A 395 1.45 8.30 12.13
N SER A 396 0.95 7.20 11.60
CA SER A 396 -0.41 7.18 11.05
C SER A 396 -1.44 7.49 12.15
N PRO A 397 -2.67 7.90 11.78
CA PRO A 397 -3.75 8.08 12.75
C PRO A 397 -3.96 6.86 13.66
N GLU A 398 -3.90 5.65 13.09
CA GLU A 398 -4.00 4.38 13.82
C GLU A 398 -2.82 4.18 14.77
N GLN A 399 -1.59 4.43 14.30
CA GLN A 399 -0.40 4.29 15.14
C GLN A 399 -0.43 5.25 16.32
N LEU A 400 -0.84 6.50 16.07
CA LEU A 400 -0.99 7.52 17.10
C LEU A 400 -2.06 7.10 18.12
N MET A 401 -3.23 6.67 17.65
CA MET A 401 -4.31 6.17 18.49
C MET A 401 -3.84 5.02 19.38
N TRP A 402 -3.31 3.94 18.79
CA TRP A 402 -2.87 2.76 19.54
C TRP A 402 -1.77 3.10 20.53
N SER A 403 -0.85 3.99 20.15
CA SER A 403 0.22 4.44 21.04
C SER A 403 -0.28 5.26 22.22
N ILE A 404 -1.26 6.14 22.03
CA ILE A 404 -1.88 6.90 23.14
C ILE A 404 -2.64 5.95 24.06
N LEU A 405 -3.48 5.07 23.50
CA LEU A 405 -4.21 4.07 24.28
C LEU A 405 -3.28 3.17 25.11
N LYS A 406 -2.11 2.83 24.56
CA LYS A 406 -1.07 2.07 25.26
C LYS A 406 -0.43 2.88 26.38
N ALA A 407 -0.05 4.13 26.10
CA ALA A 407 0.63 5.02 27.05
C ALA A 407 -0.25 5.36 28.27
N THR A 408 -1.55 5.50 28.06
CA THR A 408 -2.52 5.89 29.11
C THR A 408 -3.24 4.71 29.75
N ALA A 409 -2.94 3.49 29.31
CA ALA A 409 -3.70 2.26 29.62
C ALA A 409 -5.20 2.36 29.30
N ALA A 410 -5.64 3.34 28.49
CA ALA A 410 -7.04 3.56 28.20
C ALA A 410 -7.70 2.41 27.43
N LYS A 411 -6.91 1.58 26.74
CA LYS A 411 -7.43 0.40 26.03
C LYS A 411 -8.23 -0.55 26.93
N THR A 412 -7.86 -0.69 28.21
CA THR A 412 -8.55 -1.59 29.15
C THR A 412 -9.92 -1.10 29.59
N ARG A 413 -10.31 0.11 29.16
CA ARG A 413 -11.60 0.73 29.46
C ARG A 413 -12.66 0.40 28.41
N TYR A 414 -12.31 -0.34 27.35
CA TYR A 414 -13.21 -0.68 26.27
C TYR A 414 -13.67 -2.16 26.32
N PRO A 415 -14.96 -2.45 26.07
CA PRO A 415 -16.04 -1.49 25.82
C PRO A 415 -16.35 -0.66 27.07
N ILE A 416 -16.69 0.62 26.88
CA ILE A 416 -17.08 1.48 28.01
C ILE A 416 -18.51 1.11 28.39
N GLU A 417 -18.69 0.54 29.58
CA GLU A 417 -20.00 0.34 30.17
C GLU A 417 -20.48 1.66 30.77
N LEU A 418 -21.56 2.21 30.21
CA LEU A 418 -22.22 3.41 30.69
C LEU A 418 -23.51 3.02 31.42
N ASP A 419 -23.82 3.72 32.51
CA ASP A 419 -25.15 3.64 33.11
C ASP A 419 -26.22 4.27 32.19
N ASP A 420 -27.48 3.92 32.43
CA ASP A 420 -28.57 4.31 31.53
C ASP A 420 -28.87 5.82 31.54
N GLU A 421 -28.50 6.55 32.61
CA GLU A 421 -28.60 8.01 32.67
C GLU A 421 -27.48 8.68 31.84
N GLN A 422 -26.26 8.16 31.88
CA GLN A 422 -25.12 8.67 31.10
C GLN A 422 -25.24 8.40 29.60
N LYS A 423 -25.89 7.31 29.18
CA LYS A 423 -26.13 7.01 27.76
C LYS A 423 -26.92 8.09 27.02
N LEU A 424 -27.78 8.83 27.72
CA LEU A 424 -28.59 9.91 27.13
C LEU A 424 -27.80 11.19 26.86
N GLU A 425 -26.65 11.39 27.51
CA GLU A 425 -25.83 12.60 27.41
C GLU A 425 -24.44 12.38 26.77
N ASN A 426 -23.98 11.12 26.60
CA ASN A 426 -22.58 10.86 26.27
C ASN A 426 -22.19 11.12 24.80
N THR A 427 -21.18 11.96 24.61
CA THR A 427 -20.45 12.24 23.35
C THR A 427 -19.26 11.31 23.11
N LEU A 428 -18.89 10.50 24.12
CA LEU A 428 -17.70 9.67 24.08
C LEU A 428 -17.92 8.35 23.31
N PRO A 429 -16.93 7.93 22.48
CA PRO A 429 -16.88 6.59 21.89
C PRO A 429 -16.99 5.48 22.92
N THR A 430 -17.83 4.48 22.64
CA THR A 430 -18.00 3.27 23.48
C THR A 430 -17.26 2.06 22.94
N THR A 431 -16.83 2.11 21.67
CA THR A 431 -16.04 1.07 21.00
C THR A 431 -14.69 1.59 20.50
N ILE A 432 -13.74 0.69 20.29
CA ILE A 432 -12.43 1.04 19.72
C ILE A 432 -12.58 1.55 18.27
N ASP A 433 -13.51 1.01 17.50
CA ASP A 433 -13.73 1.44 16.11
C ASP A 433 -14.18 2.90 16.06
N GLN A 434 -15.08 3.32 16.96
CA GLN A 434 -15.51 4.73 17.07
C GLN A 434 -14.36 5.66 17.49
N VAL A 435 -13.44 5.19 18.35
CA VAL A 435 -12.22 5.93 18.69
C VAL A 435 -11.35 6.10 17.44
N GLN A 436 -11.14 5.02 16.69
CA GLN A 436 -10.34 5.03 15.48
C GLN A 436 -10.92 5.98 14.43
N GLU A 437 -12.24 5.99 14.24
CA GLU A 437 -12.93 6.93 13.36
C GLU A 437 -12.65 8.39 13.73
N GLN A 438 -12.62 8.75 15.02
CA GLN A 438 -12.30 10.11 15.44
C GLN A 438 -10.83 10.49 15.18
N PHE A 439 -9.90 9.55 15.37
CA PHE A 439 -8.49 9.77 15.04
C PHE A 439 -8.28 9.91 13.53
N ILE A 440 -8.85 9.02 12.73
CA ILE A 440 -8.79 9.11 11.26
C ILE A 440 -9.38 10.45 10.82
N ALA A 441 -10.57 10.82 11.31
CA ALA A 441 -11.18 12.09 10.94
C ALA A 441 -10.29 13.29 11.28
N SER A 442 -9.47 13.23 12.33
CA SER A 442 -8.66 14.35 12.80
C SER A 442 -7.29 14.45 12.15
N PHE A 443 -6.69 13.33 11.73
CA PHE A 443 -5.29 13.26 11.30
C PHE A 443 -5.09 12.72 9.87
N ALA A 444 -6.05 11.98 9.31
CA ALA A 444 -5.93 11.40 7.98
C ALA A 444 -6.06 12.46 6.88
N ASN A 445 -5.53 12.13 5.70
CA ASN A 445 -5.81 12.90 4.49
C ASN A 445 -7.28 12.68 4.06
N PRO A 446 -7.85 13.60 3.26
CA PRO A 446 -9.13 13.37 2.61
C PRO A 446 -9.15 12.05 1.80
N PRO A 447 -10.34 11.42 1.67
CA PRO A 447 -10.48 10.25 0.79
C PRO A 447 -9.97 10.52 -0.63
N ARG A 448 -9.29 9.50 -1.20
CA ARG A 448 -8.62 9.51 -2.52
C ARG A 448 -7.29 10.25 -2.58
N GLU A 449 -6.80 10.76 -1.46
CA GLU A 449 -5.45 11.32 -1.37
C GLU A 449 -4.50 10.31 -0.71
N PRO A 450 -3.32 10.05 -1.31
CA PRO A 450 -2.35 9.13 -0.72
C PRO A 450 -1.73 9.69 0.57
N GLU A 451 -1.53 8.84 1.58
CA GLU A 451 -0.89 9.20 2.85
C GLU A 451 0.62 8.91 2.82
N VAL A 452 1.33 9.58 1.91
CA VAL A 452 2.79 9.40 1.71
C VAL A 452 3.64 10.45 2.42
N GLU A 453 3.03 11.58 2.78
CA GLU A 453 3.69 12.67 3.49
C GLU A 453 2.84 13.12 4.68
N PHE A 454 3.51 13.68 5.69
CA PHE A 454 2.85 14.24 6.85
C PHE A 454 2.56 15.73 6.64
N ALA A 455 1.31 16.11 6.78
CA ALA A 455 0.88 17.50 6.82
C ALA A 455 0.36 17.85 8.22
N PRO A 456 1.02 18.76 8.97
CA PRO A 456 0.48 19.22 10.25
C PRO A 456 -0.84 19.96 10.02
N SER A 457 -1.84 19.69 10.86
CA SER A 457 -3.17 20.30 10.74
C SER A 457 -3.62 20.93 12.05
N VAL A 458 -4.24 22.11 11.97
CA VAL A 458 -4.87 22.79 13.12
C VAL A 458 -5.92 21.87 13.76
N ARG A 459 -6.65 21.12 12.94
CA ARG A 459 -7.63 20.13 13.38
C ARG A 459 -7.01 19.08 14.30
N GLY A 460 -5.91 18.45 13.88
CA GLY A 460 -5.21 17.46 14.68
C GLY A 460 -4.67 18.03 16.00
N SER A 461 -4.11 19.24 15.96
CA SER A 461 -3.67 19.94 17.19
C SER A 461 -4.81 20.22 18.15
N LEU A 462 -5.94 20.78 17.66
CA LEU A 462 -7.11 21.05 18.48
C LEU A 462 -7.76 19.77 19.02
N PHE A 463 -7.74 18.68 18.24
CA PHE A 463 -8.22 17.39 18.71
C PHE A 463 -7.44 16.90 19.94
N LEU A 464 -6.10 16.95 19.92
CA LEU A 464 -5.30 16.53 21.07
C LEU A 464 -5.48 17.45 22.29
N LEU A 465 -5.64 18.75 22.05
CA LEU A 465 -5.75 19.73 23.14
C LEU A 465 -7.14 19.76 23.78
N ASN A 466 -8.21 19.60 22.99
CA ASN A 466 -9.57 19.95 23.43
C ASN A 466 -10.57 18.79 23.35
N SER A 467 -10.23 17.64 22.75
CA SER A 467 -11.17 16.53 22.64
C SER A 467 -11.49 15.93 24.00
N GLU A 468 -12.78 15.85 24.36
CA GLU A 468 -13.26 15.18 25.56
C GLU A 468 -12.74 13.74 25.66
N LEU A 469 -12.61 13.05 24.52
CA LEU A 469 -12.05 11.71 24.44
C LEU A 469 -10.60 11.66 24.93
N VAL A 470 -9.72 12.49 24.36
CA VAL A 470 -8.30 12.50 24.75
C VAL A 470 -8.17 12.98 26.19
N GLN A 471 -8.92 14.01 26.56
CA GLN A 471 -8.99 14.57 27.91
C GLN A 471 -9.42 13.52 28.94
N SER A 472 -10.37 12.62 28.61
CA SER A 472 -10.80 11.52 29.49
C SER A 472 -9.68 10.51 29.82
N TRP A 473 -8.65 10.43 28.98
CA TRP A 473 -7.51 9.54 29.17
C TRP A 473 -6.39 10.20 29.95
N VAL A 474 -6.17 11.50 29.75
CA VAL A 474 -5.02 12.22 30.32
C VAL A 474 -5.34 13.01 31.59
N ASN A 475 -6.59 13.46 31.80
CA ASN A 475 -6.95 14.22 32.99
C ASN A 475 -6.97 13.35 34.24
N VAL A 476 -6.45 13.88 35.34
CA VAL A 476 -6.33 13.16 36.63
C VAL A 476 -7.71 12.74 37.13
N GLY A 477 -7.97 11.43 37.19
CA GLY A 477 -9.22 10.87 37.68
C GLY A 477 -9.45 9.41 37.28
N GLY A 478 -10.19 8.67 38.11
CA GLY A 478 -10.62 7.30 37.78
C GLY A 478 -9.47 6.28 37.70
N ASN A 479 -8.40 6.44 38.48
CA ASN A 479 -7.27 5.51 38.58
C ASN A 479 -6.51 5.31 37.25
N ASN A 480 -6.43 6.36 36.40
CA ASN A 480 -5.66 6.33 35.15
C ASN A 480 -4.14 6.44 35.36
N SER A 481 -3.39 6.18 34.28
CA SER A 481 -1.93 6.26 34.31
C SER A 481 -1.41 7.65 34.70
N THR A 482 -2.09 8.74 34.34
CA THR A 482 -1.69 10.09 34.78
C THR A 482 -1.76 10.23 36.29
N GLU A 483 -2.86 9.78 36.92
CA GLU A 483 -3.01 9.77 38.37
C GLU A 483 -1.94 8.90 39.06
N GLN A 484 -1.60 7.76 38.46
CA GLN A 484 -0.52 6.89 38.96
C GLN A 484 0.85 7.56 38.89
N VAL A 485 1.17 8.25 37.79
CA VAL A 485 2.43 9.00 37.64
C VAL A 485 2.51 10.14 38.66
N LEU A 486 1.42 10.89 38.86
CA LEU A 486 1.40 11.98 39.84
C LEU A 486 1.58 11.48 41.28
N ARG A 487 0.99 10.34 41.63
CA ARG A 487 1.22 9.70 42.94
C ARG A 487 2.68 9.25 43.15
N ILE A 488 3.43 8.98 42.07
CA ILE A 488 4.85 8.66 42.13
C ILE A 488 5.69 9.93 42.33
N SER A 489 5.30 11.07 41.76
CA SER A 489 6.02 12.35 41.94
C SER A 489 5.81 13.01 43.30
N ASP A 490 4.77 12.61 44.04
CA ASP A 490 4.47 13.10 45.39
C ASP A 490 5.18 12.30 46.52
N ASN A 491 5.93 11.25 46.16
CA ASN A 491 6.80 10.46 47.05
C ASN A 491 8.26 10.64 46.67
#